data_AF-A0A7X7IPL8-F1
#
_entry.id   AF-A0A7X7IPL8-F1
#
_cell.length_a   1.000
_cell.length_b   1.000
_cell.length_c   1.000
_cell.angle_alpha   90.00
_cell.angle_beta   90.00
_cell.angle_gamma   90.00
#
_symmetry.space_group_name_H-M   'P 1'
#
loop_
_entity.id
_entity.type
_entity.pdbx_description
1 polymer ?
#
loop_
_entity_poly.entity_id
_entity_poly.type
_entity_poly.pdbx_seq_one_letter_code
_entity_poly.pdbx_strand_id
1 'polypeptide(L)' 'MPKALTIAGMTIAILLLVVFGLDLAIAVPFGRANMMMSVGFVIFSGILAYLSWDTFRELS' A
#
# COMPACT_ATOMS: atom_id res chain seq x y z
N MET A 1 -15.92 -4.26 -16.15
CA MET A 1 -16.02 -3.76 -14.75
C MET A 1 -14.88 -4.18 -13.80
N PRO A 2 -14.09 -5.26 -13.98
CA PRO A 2 -13.05 -5.62 -13.01
C PRO A 2 -11.79 -4.73 -13.06
N LYS A 3 -11.52 -4.04 -14.19
CA LYS A 3 -10.39 -3.10 -14.32
C LYS A 3 -10.45 -1.90 -13.36
N ALA A 4 -11.66 -1.44 -12.99
CA ALA A 4 -11.81 -0.32 -12.07
C ALA A 4 -11.40 -0.70 -10.63
N LEU A 5 -11.70 -1.94 -10.23
CA LEU A 5 -11.37 -2.46 -8.90
C LEU A 5 -9.86 -2.67 -8.75
N THR A 6 -9.16 -3.12 -9.79
CA THR A 6 -7.69 -3.27 -9.76
C THR A 6 -6.96 -1.92 -9.70
N ILE A 7 -7.45 -0.91 -10.42
CA ILE A 7 -6.92 0.47 -10.35
C ILE A 7 -7.15 1.08 -8.96
N ALA A 8 -8.34 0.88 -8.38
CA ALA A 8 -8.63 1.34 -7.02
C ALA A 8 -7.72 0.66 -5.99
N GLY A 9 -7.53 -0.67 -6.09
CA GLY A 9 -6.63 -1.44 -5.23
C GLY A 9 -5.18 -0.96 -5.32
N MET A 10 -4.67 -0.72 -6.54
CA MET A 10 -3.35 -0.13 -6.75
C MET A 10 -3.21 1.26 -6.12
N THR A 11 -4.22 2.12 -6.31
CA THR A 11 -4.22 3.48 -5.76
C THR A 11 -4.15 3.46 -4.23
N ILE A 12 -4.99 2.64 -3.59
CA ILE A 12 -5.00 2.48 -2.13
C ILE A 12 -3.67 1.92 -1.64
N ALA A 13 -3.09 0.93 -2.34
CA ALA A 13 -1.80 0.36 -1.96
C ALA A 13 -0.68 1.41 -1.98
N ILE A 14 -0.62 2.26 -3.01
CA ILE A 14 0.37 3.35 -3.10
C ILE A 14 0.18 4.35 -1.97
N LEU A 15 -1.06 4.76 -1.68
CA LEU A 15 -1.35 5.69 -0.59
C LEU A 15 -0.91 5.13 0.77
N LEU A 16 -1.18 3.85 1.04
CA LEU A 16 -0.73 3.18 2.27
C LEU A 16 0.80 3.13 2.36
N LEU A 17 1.48 2.78 1.26
CA LEU A 17 2.93 2.70 1.22
C LEU A 17 3.56 4.08 1.49
N VAL A 18 3.00 5.15 0.93
CA VAL A 18 3.45 6.53 1.19
C VAL A 18 3.23 6.90 2.65
N VAL A 19 2.03 6.72 3.20
CA VAL A 19 1.70 7.12 4.57
C VAL A 19 2.52 6.35 5.60
N PHE A 20 2.55 5.02 5.50
CA PHE A 20 3.26 4.18 6.47
C PHE A 20 4.78 4.14 6.22
N GLY A 21 5.22 4.33 4.98
CA GLY A 21 6.63 4.51 4.65
C GLY A 21 7.19 5.82 5.20
N LEU A 22 6.43 6.92 5.09
CA LEU A 22 6.78 8.20 5.72
C LEU A 22 6.75 8.10 7.25
N ASP A 23 5.76 7.40 7.83
CA ASP A 23 5.72 7.19 9.28
C ASP A 23 6.94 6.41 9.79
N LEU A 24 7.40 5.41 9.04
CA LEU A 24 8.60 4.66 9.38
C LEU A 24 9.87 5.51 9.25
N ALA A 25 10.00 6.29 8.16
CA ALA A 25 11.18 7.09 7.87
C ALA A 25 11.32 8.31 8.79
N ILE A 26 10.28 9.14 8.88
CA ILE A 26 10.32 10.47 9.52
C ILE A 26 9.37 10.63 10.71
N ALA A 27 8.67 9.57 11.15
CA ALA A 27 7.74 9.60 12.28
C ALA A 27 6.52 10.54 12.08
N VAL A 28 6.18 10.85 10.84
CA VAL A 28 5.02 11.67 10.48
C VAL A 28 4.14 10.81 9.57
N PRO A 29 2.83 10.65 9.81
CA PRO A 29 1.94 11.42 10.71
C PRO A 29 1.62 10.79 12.09
N PHE A 30 2.04 9.56 12.39
CA PHE A 30 1.62 8.85 13.61
C PHE A 30 2.67 8.85 14.73
N GLY A 31 3.78 9.58 14.57
CA GLY A 31 4.78 9.75 15.65
C GLY A 31 5.50 8.47 16.02
N ARG A 32 5.54 7.45 15.14
CA ARG A 32 6.00 6.08 15.47
C ARG A 32 5.26 5.47 16.66
N ALA A 33 3.97 5.78 16.84
CA ALA A 33 3.18 5.24 17.96
C ALA A 33 3.25 3.70 18.08
N ASN A 34 3.33 2.99 16.94
CA ASN A 34 3.59 1.56 16.92
C ASN A 34 4.42 1.16 15.69
N MET A 35 5.73 0.96 15.90
CA MET A 35 6.66 0.61 14.82
C MET A 35 6.33 -0.73 14.15
N MET A 36 5.80 -1.70 14.91
CA MET A 36 5.36 -3.00 14.38
C MET A 36 4.20 -2.84 13.40
N MET A 37 3.27 -1.92 13.70
CA MET A 37 2.14 -1.59 12.83
C MET A 37 2.63 -0.97 11.54
N SER A 38 3.49 0.05 11.60
CA SER A 38 3.99 0.74 10.41
C SER A 38 4.77 -0.20 9.48
N VAL A 39 5.61 -1.07 10.04
CA VAL A 39 6.33 -2.10 9.26
C VAL A 39 5.36 -3.10 8.62
N GLY A 40 4.37 -3.60 9.37
CA GLY A 40 3.36 -4.51 8.85
C GLY A 40 2.59 -3.90 7.68
N PHE A 41 2.10 -2.66 7.83
CA PHE A 41 1.37 -1.96 6.78
C PHE A 41 2.23 -1.68 5.54
N VAL A 42 3.52 -1.36 5.70
CA VAL A 42 4.43 -1.22 4.55
C VAL A 42 4.53 -2.55 3.77
N ILE A 43 4.73 -3.68 4.46
CA ILE A 43 4.83 -5.00 3.82
C ILE A 43 3.52 -5.36 3.11
N PHE A 44 2.38 -5.26 3.80
CA PHE A 44 1.09 -5.62 3.21
C PHE A 44 0.68 -4.69 2.07
N SER A 45 1.02 -3.39 2.14
CA SER A 45 0.78 -2.46 1.03
C SER A 45 1.59 -2.82 -0.21
N GLY A 46 2.84 -3.27 -0.05
CA GLY A 46 3.67 -3.76 -1.15
C GLY A 46 3.09 -5.02 -1.80
N ILE A 47 2.60 -5.97 -0.99
CA ILE A 47 1.92 -7.18 -1.48
C ILE A 47 0.65 -6.81 -2.23
N LEU A 48 -0.17 -5.90 -1.68
CA LEU A 48 -1.40 -5.45 -2.31
C LEU A 48 -1.14 -4.75 -3.66
N ALA A 49 -0.10 -3.93 -3.74
CA ALA A 49 0.33 -3.28 -4.98
C ALA A 49 0.73 -4.33 -6.03
N TYR A 50 1.53 -5.33 -5.63
CA TYR A 50 1.97 -6.41 -6.52
C TYR A 50 0.79 -7.22 -7.05
N LEU A 51 -0.11 -7.69 -6.17
CA LEU A 51 -1.28 -8.47 -6.55
C LEU A 51 -2.23 -7.66 -7.46
N SER A 52 -2.47 -6.39 -7.13
CA SER A 52 -3.30 -5.52 -7.95
C SER A 52 -2.70 -5.32 -9.35
N TRP A 53 -1.37 -5.18 -9.44
CA TRP A 53 -0.64 -5.05 -10.70
C TRP A 53 -0.69 -6.34 -11.54
N ASP A 54 -0.49 -7.49 -10.91
CA ASP A 54 -0.56 -8.79 -11.54
C ASP A 54 -1.95 -9.04 -12.14
N THR A 55 -3.01 -8.85 -11.34
CA THR A 55 -4.40 -8.94 -11.82
C THR A 55 -4.72 -7.92 -12.92
N PHE A 56 -4.13 -6.71 -12.87
CA PHE A 56 -4.31 -5.71 -13.92
C PHE A 56 -3.69 -6.15 -15.26
N ARG A 57 -2.52 -6.82 -15.22
CA ARG A 57 -1.87 -7.39 -16.42
C ARG A 57 -2.62 -8.59 -16.98
N GLU A 58 -3.23 -9.42 -16.14
CA GLU A 58 -4.06 -10.53 -16.62
C GLU A 58 -5.33 -10.05 -17.30
N LEU A 59 -5.89 -8.92 -16.85
CA LEU A 59 -7.08 -8.31 -17.43
C LEU A 59 -6.81 -7.44 -18.68
N SER A 60 -5.56 -7.05 -18.93
CA SER A 60 -5.17 -6.14 -20.03
C SER A 60 -5.08 -6.86 -21.36
#